data_AF-A0A3M1JY98-F1
#
_entry.id   AF-A0A3M1JY98-F1
#
_cell.length_a   1.000
_cell.length_b   1.000
_cell.length_c   1.000
_cell.angle_alpha   90.00
_cell.angle_beta   90.00
_cell.angle_gamma   90.00
#
_symmetry.space_group_name_H-M   'P 1'
#
loop_
_entity.id
_entity.type
_entity.pdbx_description
1 polymer ?
#
loop_
_entity_poly.entity_id
_entity_poly.type
_entity_poly.pdbx_seq_one_letter_code
_entity_poly.pdbx_strand_id
1 'polypeptide(L)' 'IGAPYEPVQAHLVPGKNLDIGAGKGVSIDTEIYGGVVGILLDGRGRPLELPVDAAERIRKLREWSQAVNEYPKTDA' A
#
# COMPACT_ATOMS: atom_id res chain seq x y z
N ILE A 1 3.59 1.07 8.99
CA ILE A 1 4.99 1.02 9.43
C ILE A 1 5.56 2.41 9.21
N GLY A 2 6.07 3.06 10.25
CA GLY A 2 6.75 4.34 10.07
C GLY A 2 8.06 4.07 9.32
N ALA A 3 8.13 4.48 8.07
CA ALA A 3 9.35 4.42 7.26
C ALA A 3 9.70 5.87 6.91
N PRO A 4 10.55 6.55 7.70
CA PRO A 4 10.96 7.92 7.38
C PRO A 4 11.83 7.94 6.12
N TYR A 5 12.46 9.06 5.83
CA TYR A 5 13.40 9.24 4.71
C TYR A 5 14.74 8.51 4.90
N GLU A 6 14.72 7.37 5.58
CA GLU A 6 15.88 6.55 5.88
C GLU A 6 15.83 5.23 5.08
N PRO A 7 17.00 4.68 4.72
CA PRO A 7 17.07 3.40 4.04
C PRO A 7 16.58 2.25 4.91
N VAL A 8 15.72 1.40 4.36
CA VAL A 8 15.24 0.17 4.99
C VAL A 8 15.50 -1.01 4.06
N GLN A 9 16.14 -2.06 4.59
CA GLN A 9 16.33 -3.31 3.87
C GLN A 9 15.00 -4.05 3.73
N ALA A 10 14.63 -4.43 2.51
CA ALA A 10 13.39 -5.11 2.19
C ALA A 10 13.64 -6.36 1.36
N HIS A 11 13.04 -7.45 1.80
CA HIS A 11 12.91 -8.69 1.03
C HIS A 11 11.50 -8.73 0.41
N LEU A 12 11.42 -8.61 -0.91
CA LEU A 12 10.16 -8.55 -1.66
C LEU A 12 9.94 -9.85 -2.42
N VAL A 13 8.85 -10.56 -2.09
CA VAL A 13 8.46 -11.81 -2.76
C VAL A 13 7.18 -11.58 -3.57
N PRO A 14 7.25 -11.56 -4.91
CA PRO A 14 6.07 -11.36 -5.73
C PRO A 14 5.17 -12.61 -5.74
N GLY A 15 3.88 -12.41 -5.46
CA GLY A 15 2.86 -13.45 -5.66
C GLY A 15 2.41 -13.57 -7.12
N LYS A 16 1.87 -14.72 -7.51
CA LYS A 16 1.15 -14.93 -8.80
C LYS A 16 1.94 -14.50 -10.06
N ASN A 17 3.26 -14.71 -10.09
CA ASN A 17 4.13 -14.28 -11.20
C ASN A 17 4.07 -12.77 -11.50
N LEU A 18 3.75 -11.95 -10.49
CA LEU A 18 3.86 -10.50 -10.58
C LEU A 18 5.32 -10.12 -10.88
N ASP A 19 5.50 -9.15 -11.77
CA ASP A 19 6.80 -8.52 -11.99
C ASP A 19 6.90 -7.28 -11.10
N ILE A 20 7.92 -7.25 -10.25
CA ILE A 20 8.21 -6.13 -9.33
C ILE A 20 9.49 -5.36 -9.73
N GLY A 21 9.98 -5.56 -10.95
CA GLY A 21 11.14 -4.86 -11.52
C GLY A 21 12.36 -5.73 -11.82
N ALA A 22 12.36 -6.99 -11.40
CA ALA A 22 13.43 -7.97 -11.68
C ALA A 22 12.95 -9.15 -12.55
N GLY A 23 11.77 -9.05 -13.15
CA GLY A 23 11.15 -10.13 -13.91
C GLY A 23 10.01 -10.81 -13.15
N LYS A 24 9.18 -11.54 -13.89
CA LYS A 24 7.98 -12.22 -13.36
C LYS A 24 8.33 -13.25 -12.30
N GLY A 25 7.77 -13.10 -11.09
CA GLY A 25 7.93 -14.06 -10.01
C GLY A 25 9.31 -14.04 -9.35
N VAL A 26 10.16 -13.06 -9.66
CA VAL A 26 11.53 -12.97 -9.13
C VAL A 26 11.52 -12.16 -7.83
N SER A 27 11.96 -12.79 -6.73
CA SER A 27 12.18 -12.08 -5.47
C SER A 27 13.34 -11.10 -5.56
N ILE A 28 13.25 -9.99 -4.82
CA ILE A 28 14.28 -8.95 -4.79
C ILE A 28 14.62 -8.63 -3.34
N ASP A 29 15.93 -8.61 -3.04
CA ASP A 29 16.49 -7.97 -1.85
C ASP A 29 17.01 -6.59 -2.24
N THR A 30 16.46 -5.53 -1.66
CA THR A 30 16.82 -4.15 -2.01
C THR A 30 16.65 -3.22 -0.83
N GLU A 31 17.27 -2.06 -0.94
CA GLU A 31 17.01 -0.94 -0.06
C GLU A 31 15.83 -0.12 -0.60
N ILE A 32 14.87 0.17 0.27
CA ILE A 32 13.72 1.03 -0.03
C ILE A 32 13.69 2.20 0.95
N TYR A 33 13.09 3.29 0.51
CA TYR A 33 12.94 4.51 1.29
C TYR A 33 11.46 4.80 1.46
N GLY A 34 11.08 5.22 2.65
CA GLY A 34 9.78 5.83 2.86
C GLY A 34 9.83 7.34 2.61
N GLY A 35 9.01 8.08 3.33
CA GLY A 35 8.87 9.53 3.21
C GLY A 35 7.88 10.07 4.24
N VAL A 36 7.23 11.20 3.97
CA VAL A 36 6.23 11.77 4.90
C VAL A 36 5.19 10.74 5.36
N VAL A 37 4.72 9.90 4.43
CA VAL A 37 3.67 8.89 4.67
C VAL A 37 4.24 7.51 4.99
N GLY A 38 5.51 7.26 4.67
CA GLY A 38 6.13 5.93 4.72
C GLY A 38 5.94 5.12 3.44
N ILE A 39 5.82 3.79 3.60
CA ILE A 39 5.69 2.84 2.49
C ILE A 39 4.23 2.36 2.41
N LEU A 40 3.61 2.49 1.23
CA LEU A 40 2.26 2.03 0.96
C LEU A 40 2.27 1.01 -0.19
N LEU A 41 1.74 -0.18 0.06
CA LEU A 41 1.63 -1.25 -0.94
C LEU A 41 0.15 -1.44 -1.33
N ASP A 42 -0.24 -0.96 -2.50
CA ASP A 42 -1.59 -1.21 -3.05
C ASP A 42 -1.59 -2.47 -3.93
N GLY A 43 -1.78 -3.63 -3.28
CA GLY A 43 -1.94 -4.92 -3.94
C GLY A 43 -3.40 -5.29 -4.26
N ARG A 44 -4.34 -4.34 -4.24
CA ARG A 44 -5.74 -4.65 -4.56
C ARG A 44 -5.88 -5.11 -6.02
N GLY A 45 -6.85 -5.99 -6.27
CA GLY A 45 -7.09 -6.55 -7.60
C GLY A 45 -7.38 -5.48 -8.65
N ARG A 46 -7.02 -5.80 -9.90
CA ARG A 46 -7.38 -5.00 -11.09
C ARG A 46 -8.25 -5.85 -12.02
N PRO A 47 -9.41 -5.35 -12.52
CA PRO A 47 -9.97 -4.04 -12.20
C PRO A 47 -10.38 -3.95 -10.71
N LEU A 48 -10.25 -2.75 -10.13
CA LEU A 48 -10.70 -2.53 -8.76
C LEU A 48 -12.22 -2.42 -8.77
N GLU A 49 -12.90 -3.46 -8.32
CA GLU A 49 -14.36 -3.47 -8.23
C GLU A 49 -14.83 -2.71 -6.98
N LEU A 50 -15.56 -1.62 -7.18
CA LEU A 50 -16.18 -0.86 -6.10
C LEU A 50 -17.65 -1.28 -5.94
N PRO A 51 -18.21 -1.27 -4.72
CA PRO A 51 -19.63 -1.51 -4.52
C PRO A 51 -20.49 -0.55 -5.34
N VAL A 52 -21.52 -1.11 -6.00
CA VAL A 52 -22.51 -0.33 -6.76
C VAL A 52 -23.36 0.53 -5.81
N ASP A 53 -23.78 -0.07 -4.69
CA ASP A 53 -24.50 0.64 -3.64
C ASP A 53 -23.64 1.78 -3.07
N ALA A 54 -24.26 2.96 -2.97
CA ALA A 54 -23.57 4.17 -2.57
C ALA A 54 -23.13 4.14 -1.10
N ALA A 55 -23.95 3.58 -0.21
CA ALA A 55 -23.64 3.52 1.22
C ALA A 55 -22.48 2.54 1.47
N GLU A 56 -22.52 1.37 0.84
CA GLU A 56 -21.44 0.38 0.87
C GLU A 56 -20.12 0.94 0.34
N ARG A 57 -20.16 1.66 -0.78
CA ARG A 57 -18.97 2.28 -1.37
C ARG A 57 -18.37 3.33 -0.45
N ILE A 58 -19.19 4.22 0.14
CA ILE A 58 -18.73 5.23 1.10
C ILE A 58 -18.12 4.56 2.33
N ARG A 59 -18.74 3.49 2.84
CA ARG A 59 -18.19 2.75 3.98
C ARG A 59 -16.81 2.18 3.66
N LYS A 60 -16.64 1.54 2.50
CA LYS A 60 -15.35 0.99 2.06
C LYS A 60 -14.27 2.06 1.90
N LEU A 61 -14.62 3.22 1.33
CA LEU A 61 -13.68 4.34 1.21
C LEU A 61 -13.23 4.85 2.60
N ARG A 62 -14.15 4.95 3.56
CA ARG A 62 -13.81 5.33 4.94
C ARG A 62 -12.92 4.31 5.63
N GLU A 63 -13.22 3.02 5.46
CA GLU A 63 -12.38 1.93 5.98
C GLU A 63 -10.93 2.04 5.46
N TRP A 64 -10.75 2.28 4.16
CA TRP A 64 -9.41 2.43 3.58
C TRP A 64 -8.69 3.68 4.06
N SER A 65 -9.38 4.82 4.09
CA SER A 65 -8.84 6.09 4.59
C SER A 65 -8.36 5.96 6.05
N GLN A 66 -9.13 5.28 6.89
CA GLN A 66 -8.75 4.98 8.27
C GLN A 66 -7.57 4.01 8.35
N ALA A 67 -7.57 2.94 7.54
CA ALA A 67 -6.50 1.95 7.54
C ALA A 67 -5.12 2.53 7.17
N VAL A 68 -5.10 3.55 6.30
CA VAL A 68 -3.87 4.27 5.93
C VAL A 68 -3.63 5.53 6.76
N ASN A 69 -4.50 5.81 7.73
CA ASN A 69 -4.49 7.04 8.53
C ASN A 69 -4.33 8.30 7.65
N GLU A 70 -5.11 8.38 6.57
CA GLU A 70 -5.00 9.42 5.54
C GLU A 70 -5.17 10.84 6.11
N TYR A 71 -6.05 10.96 7.12
CA TYR A 71 -6.30 12.19 7.85
C TYR A 71 -6.00 11.95 9.34
N PRO A 72 -4.73 12.06 9.76
CA PRO A 72 -4.37 11.99 11.16
C PRO A 72 -5.13 13.09 11.90
N LYS A 73 -5.70 12.75 13.06
CA LYS A 73 -6.25 13.76 13.95
C LYS A 73 -5.10 14.68 14.35
N THR A 74 -5.25 15.97 14.11
CA THR A 74 -4.35 16.96 14.69
C THR A 74 -4.61 16.94 16.19
N ASP A 75 -3.58 16.74 17.00
CA ASP A 75 -3.69 17.01 18.44
C ASP A 75 -4.03 18.50 18.57
N ALA A 76 -5.16 18.79 19.22
CA ALA A 76 -5.64 20.15 19.46
C ALA A 76 -4.84 20.82 20.58
#